data_AF-A0AA44J9G5-F1
#
_entry.id   AF-A0AA44J9G5-F1
#
_cell.length_a   1.000
_cell.length_b   1.000
_cell.length_c   1.000
_cell.angle_alpha   90.00
_cell.angle_beta   90.00
_cell.angle_gamma   90.00
#
_symmetry.space_group_name_H-M   'P 1'
#
loop_
_entity.id
_entity.type
_entity.pdbx_description
1 polymer ?
#
loop_
_entity_poly.entity_id
_entity_poly.type
_entity_poly.pdbx_seq_one_letter_code
_entity_poly.pdbx_strand_id
1 'polypeptide(L)' 'MLKRIKPKQVSLGMLIEAIDGTWKGQPFWRSRFLLNRPEDVKALKASGVKRLIINMDDGTDAVIAAREKI' A
#
# COMPACT_ATOMS: atom_id res chain seq x y z
N MET A 1 -1.87 10.51 -8.78
CA MET A 1 -3.30 10.29 -8.62
C MET A 1 -3.44 9.36 -7.44
N LEU A 2 -4.42 9.58 -6.58
CA LEU A 2 -4.62 8.72 -5.40
C LEU A 2 -5.56 7.57 -5.74
N LYS A 3 -5.12 6.33 -5.47
CA LYS A 3 -5.93 5.13 -5.65
C LYS A 3 -6.08 4.38 -4.36
N ARG A 4 -7.32 3.97 -4.05
CA ARG A 4 -7.60 3.06 -2.94
C ARG A 4 -7.44 1.62 -3.39
N ILE A 5 -6.66 0.84 -2.64
CA ILE A 5 -6.42 -0.57 -2.90
C ILE A 5 -6.60 -1.41 -1.63
N LYS A 6 -6.81 -2.71 -1.80
CA LYS A 6 -6.77 -3.68 -0.69
C LYS A 6 -5.31 -4.03 -0.37
N PRO A 7 -4.98 -4.43 0.87
CA PRO A 7 -3.61 -4.84 1.23
C PRO A 7 -3.07 -5.98 0.37
N LYS A 8 -3.92 -6.90 -0.08
CA LYS A 8 -3.50 -7.99 -0.98
C LYS A 8 -2.95 -7.49 -2.32
N GLN A 9 -3.30 -6.29 -2.74
CA GLN A 9 -2.89 -5.66 -3.99
C GLN A 9 -1.58 -4.86 -3.86
N VAL A 10 -1.01 -4.73 -2.66
CA VAL A 10 0.29 -4.04 -2.52
C VAL A 10 1.44 -4.85 -3.11
N SER A 11 2.34 -4.13 -3.74
CA SER A 11 3.58 -4.64 -4.32
C SER A 11 4.76 -3.73 -3.96
N LEU A 12 5.96 -4.30 -4.04
CA LEU A 12 7.20 -3.54 -3.89
C LEU A 12 7.24 -2.43 -4.95
N GLY A 13 7.72 -1.24 -4.57
CA GLY A 13 7.77 -0.05 -5.42
C GLY A 13 6.51 0.82 -5.34
N MET A 14 5.44 0.42 -4.67
CA MET A 14 4.28 1.30 -4.52
C MET A 14 4.51 2.40 -3.49
N LEU A 15 4.10 3.63 -3.82
CA LEU A 15 4.09 4.76 -2.89
C LEU A 15 2.80 4.74 -2.07
N ILE A 16 2.89 4.37 -0.80
CA ILE A 16 1.76 4.39 0.15
C ILE A 16 1.59 5.82 0.65
N GLU A 17 0.49 6.47 0.28
CA GLU A 17 0.15 7.81 0.76
C GLU A 17 -0.48 7.76 2.16
N ALA A 18 -1.41 6.82 2.38
CA ALA A 18 -2.10 6.65 3.66
C ALA A 18 -2.65 5.23 3.85
N ILE A 19 -2.94 4.87 5.10
CA ILE A 19 -3.54 3.59 5.50
C ILE A 19 -4.92 3.89 6.09
N ASP A 20 -5.96 3.25 5.57
CA ASP A 20 -7.34 3.50 5.95
C ASP A 20 -7.75 2.54 7.09
N GLY A 21 -7.62 3.02 8.33
CA GLY A 21 -8.04 2.33 9.55
C GLY A 21 -7.07 2.49 10.72
N THR A 22 -7.49 2.01 11.89
CA THR A 22 -6.66 1.94 13.08
C THR A 22 -5.69 0.78 12.91
N TRP A 23 -4.44 1.05 12.54
CA TRP A 23 -3.39 0.04 12.63
C TRP A 23 -3.19 -0.27 14.11
N LYS A 24 -3.65 -1.44 14.56
CA LYS A 24 -3.42 -1.93 15.92
C LYS A 24 -1.90 -2.09 16.13
N GLY A 25 -1.29 -1.14 16.83
CA GLY A 25 0.05 -1.35 17.40
C GLY A 25 1.06 -0.23 17.28
N GLN A 26 0.81 0.89 16.58
CA GLN A 26 1.78 2.01 16.58
C GLN A 26 1.15 3.41 16.62
N PRO A 27 1.73 4.37 17.37
CA PRO A 27 1.22 5.75 17.48
C PRO A 27 1.66 6.67 16.34
N PHE A 28 2.35 6.17 15.31
CA PHE A 28 3.00 7.02 14.31
C PHE A 28 2.63 6.59 12.90
N TRP A 29 1.62 7.26 12.37
CA TRP A 29 1.40 7.31 10.93
C TRP A 29 2.65 7.95 10.30
N ARG A 30 3.39 7.22 9.48
CA ARG A 30 4.33 7.86 8.56
C ARG A 30 3.51 8.25 7.34
N SER A 31 3.31 9.56 7.18
CA SER A 31 2.77 10.17 5.98
C SER A 31 3.66 9.76 4.80
N ARG A 32 3.07 9.25 3.71
CA ARG A 32 3.70 9.02 2.40
C ARG A 32 5.08 8.31 2.42
N PHE A 33 5.11 7.00 2.17
CA PHE A 33 6.36 6.23 2.06
C PHE A 33 6.37 5.25 0.88
N LEU A 34 7.56 5.01 0.31
CA LEU A 34 7.76 4.02 -0.74
C LEU A 34 7.93 2.62 -0.13
N LEU A 35 7.17 1.64 -0.63
CA LEU A 35 7.35 0.23 -0.29
C LEU A 35 8.61 -0.34 -0.95
N ASN A 36 9.79 -0.06 -0.39
CA ASN A 36 11.07 -0.53 -0.92
C ASN A 36 11.61 -1.79 -0.21
N ARG A 37 10.93 -2.27 0.84
CA ARG A 37 11.29 -3.52 1.54
C ARG A 37 10.22 -4.60 1.38
N PRO A 38 10.60 -5.84 1.04
CA PRO A 38 9.67 -6.97 0.98
C PRO A 38 9.00 -7.29 2.33
N GLU A 39 9.67 -6.99 3.44
CA GLU A 39 9.12 -7.16 4.79
C GLU A 39 7.89 -6.26 5.04
N ASP A 40 7.92 -5.03 4.54
CA ASP A 40 6.81 -4.08 4.66
C ASP A 40 5.60 -4.52 3.84
N VAL A 41 5.84 -5.08 2.64
CA VAL A 41 4.77 -5.67 1.81
C VAL A 41 4.09 -6.82 2.55
N LYS A 42 4.87 -7.71 3.18
CA LYS A 42 4.33 -8.82 3.98
C LYS A 42 3.57 -8.30 5.20
N ALA A 43 4.13 -7.32 5.92
CA ALA A 43 3.51 -6.71 7.09
C ALA A 43 2.16 -6.07 6.73
N LEU A 44 2.08 -5.30 5.64
CA LEU A 44 0.83 -4.70 5.18
C LEU A 44 -0.21 -5.76 4.77
N LYS A 45 0.23 -6.83 4.10
CA LYS A 45 -0.68 -7.95 3.76
C LYS A 45 -1.21 -8.68 4.99
N ALA A 46 -0.44 -8.74 6.06
CA ALA A 46 -0.78 -9.42 7.32
C ALA A 46 -1.42 -8.51 8.39
N SER A 47 -1.36 -7.18 8.24
CA SER A 47 -1.75 -6.20 9.27
C SER A 47 -3.25 -6.15 9.56
N GLY A 48 -4.09 -6.78 8.73
CA GLY A 48 -5.54 -6.75 8.87
C GLY A 48 -6.19 -5.39 8.55
N VAL A 49 -5.42 -4.43 8.00
CA VAL A 49 -5.97 -3.13 7.57
C VAL A 49 -6.96 -3.32 6.43
N LYS A 50 -7.99 -2.47 6.37
CA LYS A 50 -9.09 -2.67 5.40
C LYS A 50 -8.70 -2.18 4.01
N ARG A 51 -8.09 -0.99 3.92
CA ARG A 51 -7.70 -0.35 2.67
C ARG A 51 -6.42 0.47 2.85
N LEU A 52 -5.77 0.74 1.73
CA LEU A 52 -4.58 1.58 1.60
C LEU A 52 -4.84 2.59 0.49
N ILE A 53 -4.26 3.77 0.61
CA ILE A 53 -4.24 4.80 -0.42
C ILE A 53 -2.82 4.84 -0.96
N ILE A 54 -2.67 4.61 -2.27
CA ILE A 54 -1.40 4.73 -2.98
C ILE A 54 -1.40 5.94 -3.89
N ASN A 55 -0.24 6.52 -4.10
CA ASN A 55 -0.03 7.60 -5.04
C ASN A 55 0.63 7.06 -6.32
N MET A 56 -0.05 7.31 -7.44
CA MET A 56 0.33 6.86 -8.79
C MET A 56 1.03 7.95 -9.61
N ASP A 57 1.15 9.19 -9.13
CA ASP A 57 1.79 10.27 -9.90
C ASP A 57 3.32 10.15 -9.92
N ASP A 58 3.93 9.50 -8.93
CA ASP A 58 5.38 9.50 -8.74
C ASP A 58 6.11 8.48 -9.64
N GLY A 59 5.50 8.10 -10.77
CA GLY A 59 6.09 7.23 -11.80
C GLY A 59 6.44 5.81 -11.33
N THR A 60 6.19 5.46 -10.07
CA THR A 60 6.43 4.12 -9.53
C THR A 60 5.19 3.26 -9.70
N ASP A 61 4.74 3.15 -10.95
CA ASP A 61 3.79 2.15 -11.41
C ASP A 61 4.52 0.79 -11.50
N ALA A 62 5.07 0.35 -10.35
CA ALA A 62 5.68 -0.95 -10.20
C ALA A 62 4.55 -1.99 -10.15
N VAL A 63 4.11 -2.34 -11.35
CA VAL A 63 3.39 -3.57 -11.67
C VAL A 63 1.96 -3.58 -11.10
N ILE A 64 1.05 -2.92 -11.83
CA ILE A 64 -0.34 -3.38 -11.96
C ILE A 64 -0.30 -4.76 -12.67
N ALA A 65 0.14 -5.80 -11.97
CA ALA A 65 -0.05 -7.20 -12.37
C ALA A 65 -0.85 -7.92 -11.29
N ALA A 66 -2.09 -7.48 -11.12
CA ALA A 66 -3.14 -8.37 -10.65
C ALA A 66 -4.45 -7.97 -11.32
N ARG A 67 -4.52 -8.33 -12.61
CA ARG A 67 -5.71 -8.69 -13.38
C ARG A 67 -7.02 -8.09 -12.86
N GLU A 68 -7.51 -7.06 -13.55
CA GLU A 68 -8.95 -6.95 -13.77
C GLU A 68 -9.39 -8.26 -14.43
N LYS A 69 -10.06 -9.12 -13.67
CA LYS A 69 -10.79 -10.24 -14.24
C LYS A 69 -12.06 -9.68 -14.87
N ILE A 70 -12.05 -9.67 -16.20
CA ILE A 70 -13.22 -9.69 -17.09
C ILE A 70 -14.18 -10.81 -16.65
#